data_AF-A0AA35XSD3-F1
#
_entry.id   AF-A0AA35XSD3-F1
#
_cell.length_a   1.000
_cell.length_b   1.000
_cell.length_c   1.000
_cell.angle_alpha   90.00
_cell.angle_beta   90.00
_cell.angle_gamma   90.00
#
_symmetry.space_group_name_H-M   'P 1'
#
loop_
_entity.id
_entity.type
_entity.pdbx_description
1 polymer ?
#
loop_
_entity_poly.entity_id
_entity_poly.type
_entity_poly.pdbx_seq_one_letter_code
_entity_poly.pdbx_strand_id
1 'polypeptide(L)' 'MVVSLQNLMGFPFVQEAIEADRLTLHGLWQDIGSGALLAYNAETDAFEPLESPL' A
#
# COMPACT_ATOMS: atom_id res chain seq x y z
N MET A 1 -0.93 9.12 -2.94
CA MET A 1 -0.37 7.80 -2.55
C MET A 1 -0.73 6.70 -3.55
N VAL A 2 -2.01 6.53 -3.96
CA VAL A 2 -2.43 5.51 -4.95
C VAL A 2 -1.64 5.59 -6.28
N VAL A 3 -1.47 6.79 -6.85
CA VAL A 3 -0.66 7.00 -8.06
C VAL A 3 0.79 6.52 -7.90
N SER A 4 1.38 6.69 -6.71
CA SER A 4 2.75 6.23 -6.44
C SER A 4 2.85 4.70 -6.45
N LEU A 5 1.85 3.99 -5.92
CA LEU A 5 1.77 2.53 -6.00
C LEU A 5 1.62 2.06 -7.45
N GLN A 6 0.75 2.72 -8.22
CA GLN A 6 0.58 2.42 -9.65
C GLN A 6 1.88 2.64 -10.44
N ASN A 7 2.61 3.71 -10.15
CA ASN A 7 3.91 3.97 -10.75
C ASN A 7 4.92 2.86 -10.41
N LEU A 8 4.94 2.38 -9.16
CA LEU A 8 5.81 1.27 -8.75
C LEU A 8 5.46 -0.03 -9.48
N MET A 9 4.17 -0.35 -9.60
CA MET A 9 3.69 -1.51 -10.37
C MET A 9 4.02 -1.43 -11.86
N GLY A 10 4.19 -0.23 -12.41
CA GLY A 10 4.55 -0.01 -13.81
C GLY A 10 6.00 -0.35 -14.16
N PHE A 11 6.88 -0.56 -13.17
CA PHE A 11 8.25 -1.00 -13.44
C PHE A 11 8.31 -2.52 -13.65
N PRO A 12 8.87 -3.01 -14.78
CA PRO A 12 8.90 -4.44 -15.08
C PRO A 12 9.52 -5.29 -13.96
N PHE A 13 10.62 -4.83 -13.36
CA PHE A 13 11.31 -5.57 -12.29
C PHE A 13 10.50 -5.67 -10.99
N VAL A 14 9.59 -4.72 -10.73
CA VAL A 14 8.69 -4.76 -9.57
C VAL A 14 7.58 -5.76 -9.84
N GLN A 15 6.95 -5.68 -11.01
CA GLN A 15 5.91 -6.62 -11.43
C GLN A 15 6.42 -8.06 -11.40
N GLU A 16 7.57 -8.33 -12.00
CA GLU A 16 8.20 -9.67 -12.00
C GLU A 16 8.52 -10.18 -10.58
N ALA A 17 8.82 -9.30 -9.63
CA ALA A 17 9.10 -9.69 -8.25
C ALA A 17 7.82 -10.03 -7.48
N ILE A 18 6.71 -9.33 -7.75
CA ILE A 18 5.40 -9.62 -7.17
C ILE A 18 4.85 -10.93 -7.74
N GLU A 19 4.88 -11.10 -9.07
CA GLU A 19 4.40 -12.33 -9.74
C GLU A 19 5.21 -13.57 -9.31
N ALA A 20 6.46 -13.40 -8.92
CA ALA A 20 7.31 -14.46 -8.40
C ALA A 20 7.19 -14.67 -6.87
N ASP A 21 6.23 -14.02 -6.19
CA ASP A 21 6.04 -14.04 -4.73
C ASP A 21 7.30 -13.65 -3.93
N ARG A 22 8.19 -12.84 -4.52
CA ARG A 22 9.42 -12.35 -3.87
C ARG A 22 9.26 -10.96 -3.28
N LEU A 23 8.16 -10.27 -3.56
CA LEU A 23 7.87 -8.92 -3.13
C LEU A 23 6.37 -8.74 -2.86
N THR A 24 6.06 -8.06 -1.76
CA THR A 24 4.71 -7.55 -1.47
C THR A 24 4.78 -6.03 -1.37
N LEU A 25 3.81 -5.34 -1.96
CA LEU A 25 3.72 -3.88 -1.94
C LEU A 25 2.59 -3.43 -1.00
N HIS A 26 2.92 -2.55 -0.06
CA HIS A 26 1.95 -1.95 0.86
C HIS A 26 1.96 -0.43 0.72
N GLY A 27 0.76 0.17 0.69
CA GLY A 27 0.58 1.61 0.77
C GLY A 27 0.17 2.03 2.16
N LEU A 28 0.93 2.93 2.78
CA LEU A 28 0.60 3.48 4.10
C LEU A 28 0.41 4.99 4.00
N TRP A 29 -0.58 5.51 4.70
CA TRP A 29 -0.77 6.94 4.91
C TRP A 29 -0.80 7.21 6.40
N GLN A 30 0.08 8.08 6.88
CA GLN A 30 0.07 8.51 8.27
C GLN A 30 -0.53 9.91 8.37
N ASP A 31 -1.64 10.02 9.09
CA ASP A 31 -2.22 11.31 9.44
C ASP A 31 -1.48 11.86 10.67
N ILE A 32 -0.79 12.98 10.49
CA ILE A 32 0.04 13.57 11.55
C ILE A 32 -0.81 14.21 12.65
N GLY A 33 -1.98 14.76 12.31
CA GLY A 33 -2.82 15.50 13.26
C GLY A 33 -3.54 14.59 14.25
N SER A 34 -4.09 13.50 13.76
CA SER A 34 -4.79 12.47 14.54
C SER A 34 -3.87 11.36 15.05
N GLY A 35 -2.69 11.20 14.42
CA GLY A 35 -1.79 10.06 14.66
C GLY A 35 -2.26 8.75 14.02
N ALA A 36 -3.35 8.76 13.25
CA ALA A 36 -3.88 7.57 12.62
C ALA A 36 -2.94 7.05 11.52
N LEU A 37 -2.74 5.73 11.50
CA LEU A 37 -2.12 5.02 10.39
C LEU A 37 -3.22 4.39 9.55
N LEU A 38 -3.18 4.60 8.24
CA LEU A 38 -4.10 3.99 7.29
C LEU A 38 -3.33 3.13 6.30
N ALA A 39 -3.90 1.99 5.92
CA ALA A 39 -3.38 1.12 4.88
C ALA A 39 -4.27 1.16 3.65
N TYR A 40 -3.67 1.11 2.47
CA TYR A 40 -4.40 1.00 1.22
C TYR A 40 -4.99 -0.41 1.08
N ASN A 41 -6.32 -0.48 0.93
CA ASN A 41 -7.06 -1.69 0.61
C ASN A 41 -7.37 -1.69 -0.89
N ALA A 42 -6.80 -2.67 -1.61
CA ALA A 42 -6.97 -2.78 -3.05
C ALA A 42 -8.37 -3.26 -3.47
N GLU A 43 -9.12 -3.91 -2.57
CA GLU A 43 -10.49 -4.37 -2.84
C GLU A 43 -11.48 -3.20 -2.80
N THR A 44 -11.27 -2.24 -1.90
CA THR A 44 -12.14 -1.09 -1.70
C THR A 44 -11.63 0.20 -2.36
N ASP A 45 -10.42 0.18 -2.91
CA ASP A 45 -9.71 1.34 -3.49
C ASP A 45 -9.66 2.53 -2.52
N ALA A 46 -9.41 2.25 -1.24
CA ALA A 46 -9.45 3.23 -0.17
C ALA A 46 -8.29 3.04 0.83
N PHE A 47 -7.94 4.13 1.52
CA PHE A 47 -7.10 4.06 2.71
C PHE A 47 -8.00 3.86 3.92
N GLU A 48 -7.83 2.73 4.59
CA GLU A 48 -8.62 2.33 5.75
C GLU A 48 -7.75 2.37 7.01
N PRO A 49 -8.28 2.78 8.17
CA PRO A 49 -7.53 2.76 9.41
C PRO A 49 -6.92 1.39 9.67
N LEU A 50 -5.61 1.36 9.90
CA LEU A 50 -4.94 0.17 10.39
C LEU A 50 -5.22 0.08 11.89
N GLU A 51 -6.17 -0.77 12.27
CA GLU A 51 -6.37 -1.06 13.69
C GLU A 51 -5.15 -1.84 14.21
N SER A 52 -4.60 -1.39 15.34
CA SER A 52 -3.56 -2.14 16.04
C SER A 52 -4.14 -3.49 16.46
N PRO A 53 -3.51 -4.64 16.15
CA PRO A 53 -3.77 -5.82 16.95
C PRO A 53 -3.38 -5.45 18.40
N LEU A 54 -4.27 -5.77 19.33
CA LEU A 54 -4.12 -5.49 20.77
C LEU A 54 -2.74 -5.87 21.31
#